data_AF-A0AAJ1V6G6-F1
#
_entry.id   AF-A0AAJ1V6G6-F1
#
_cell.length_a   1.000
_cell.length_b   1.000
_cell.length_c   1.000
_cell.angle_alpha   90.00
_cell.angle_beta   90.00
_cell.angle_gamma   90.00
#
_symmetry.space_group_name_H-M   'P 1'
#
loop_
_entity.id
_entity.type
_entity.pdbx_description
1 polymer ?
#
loop_
_entity_poly.entity_id
_entity_poly.type
_entity_poly.pdbx_seq_one_letter_code
_entity_poly.pdbx_strand_id
1 'polypeptide(L)' 'ATDRVVKVGTKPVTKVVEKPFNTEYVYDENLESGKTEEVTPGKNGKVTITTTYDKDQKKVVTSETEEKGQN' A
#
# COMPACT_ATOMS: atom_id res chain seq x y z
N ALA A 1 37.19 -28.25 19.81
CA ALA A 1 36.72 -27.06 19.08
C ALA A 1 35.51 -26.53 19.83
N THR A 2 35.44 -25.23 20.09
CA THR A 2 34.30 -24.60 20.77
C THR A 2 33.43 -23.93 19.71
N ASP A 3 32.15 -24.27 19.70
CA ASP A 3 31.21 -23.74 18.72
C ASP A 3 30.92 -22.25 19.00
N ARG A 4 30.94 -21.44 17.94
CA ARG A 4 30.59 -20.02 17.99
C ARG A 4 29.11 -19.84 17.65
N VAL A 5 28.33 -19.36 18.60
CA VAL A 5 26.92 -19.01 18.38
C VAL A 5 26.81 -17.59 17.84
N VAL A 6 26.29 -17.44 16.62
CA VAL A 6 25.99 -16.13 16.01
C VAL A 6 24.48 -15.91 16.01
N LYS A 7 24.01 -14.85 16.65
CA LYS A 7 22.60 -14.45 16.67
C LYS A 7 22.33 -13.47 15.53
N VAL A 8 21.45 -13.84 14.61
CA VAL A 8 21.01 -12.96 13.51
C VAL A 8 19.64 -12.37 13.86
N GLY A 9 19.56 -11.04 13.87
CA GLY A 9 18.31 -10.30 14.04
C GLY A 9 17.52 -10.23 12.73
N THR A 10 16.19 -10.27 12.81
CA THR A 10 15.28 -10.29 11.65
C THR A 10 14.38 -9.07 11.63
N LYS A 11 14.98 -7.88 11.58
CA LYS A 11 14.23 -6.63 11.51
C LYS A 11 13.53 -6.55 10.15
N PRO A 12 12.18 -6.50 10.09
CA PRO A 12 11.47 -6.31 8.84
C PRO A 12 11.66 -4.90 8.30
N VAL A 13 11.65 -4.76 6.99
CA VAL A 13 11.64 -3.46 6.28
C VAL A 13 10.28 -3.28 5.67
N THR A 14 9.59 -2.20 6.03
CA THR A 14 8.30 -1.82 5.46
C THR A 14 8.47 -0.62 4.54
N LYS A 15 7.96 -0.72 3.33
CA LYS A 15 7.85 0.39 2.37
C LYS A 15 6.38 0.63 2.08
N VAL A 16 5.97 1.89 2.18
CA VAL A 16 4.62 2.34 1.87
C VAL A 16 4.69 3.19 0.61
N VAL A 17 3.86 2.84 -0.37
CA VAL A 17 3.69 3.61 -1.60
C VAL A 17 2.23 3.98 -1.72
N GLU A 18 1.93 5.28 -1.83
CA GLU A 18 0.56 5.75 -2.08
C GLU A 18 0.20 5.57 -3.54
N LYS A 19 -1.03 5.10 -3.81
CA LYS A 19 -1.59 4.94 -5.15
C LYS A 19 -2.72 5.97 -5.30
N PRO A 20 -2.56 7.01 -6.13
CA PRO A 20 -3.58 8.06 -6.26
C PRO A 20 -4.90 7.48 -6.76
N PHE A 21 -6.03 8.06 -6.33
CA PHE A 21 -7.34 7.74 -6.91
C PHE A 21 -7.52 8.39 -8.28
N ASN A 22 -8.40 7.84 -9.11
CA ASN A 22 -8.76 8.44 -10.39
C ASN A 22 -9.91 9.44 -10.19
N THR A 23 -9.92 10.54 -10.93
CA THR A 23 -11.04 11.47 -10.92
C THR A 23 -11.83 11.31 -12.22
N GLU A 24 -13.13 11.08 -12.10
CA GLU A 24 -14.05 11.04 -13.24
C GLU A 24 -15.03 12.21 -13.16
N TYR A 25 -15.22 12.89 -14.29
CA TYR A 25 -16.21 13.95 -14.42
C TYR A 25 -17.44 13.41 -15.12
N VAL A 26 -18.59 13.48 -14.45
CA VAL A 26 -19.89 13.13 -15.01
C VAL A 26 -20.65 14.41 -15.28
N TYR A 27 -21.10 14.60 -16.52
CA TYR A 27 -21.94 15.73 -16.88
C TYR A 27 -23.36 15.52 -16.35
N ASP A 28 -23.89 16.51 -15.63
CA ASP A 28 -25.26 16.53 -15.13
C ASP A 28 -25.96 17.82 -15.61
N GLU A 29 -27.05 17.65 -16.36
CA GLU A 29 -27.87 18.74 -16.89
C GLU A 29 -28.68 19.48 -15.81
N ASN A 30 -28.87 18.86 -14.65
CA ASN A 30 -29.60 19.46 -13.52
C ASN A 30 -28.69 20.30 -12.61
N LEU A 31 -27.37 20.19 -12.77
CA LEU A 31 -26.40 20.93 -11.97
C LEU A 31 -26.26 22.36 -12.53
N GLU A 32 -26.27 23.36 -11.63
CA GLU A 32 -26.13 24.76 -12.05
C GLU A 32 -24.82 24.99 -12.81
N SER A 33 -24.89 25.79 -13.88
CA SER A 33 -23.73 26.12 -14.72
C SER A 33 -22.56 26.67 -13.89
N GLY A 34 -21.40 26.03 -14.03
CA GLY A 34 -20.17 26.41 -13.33
C GLY A 34 -20.00 25.80 -11.95
N LYS A 35 -20.93 24.97 -11.46
CA LYS A 35 -20.73 24.18 -10.24
C LYS A 35 -20.11 22.81 -10.56
N THR A 36 -19.29 22.35 -9.63
CA THR A 36 -18.77 20.97 -9.58
C THR A 36 -19.17 20.40 -8.24
N GLU A 37 -19.82 19.23 -8.24
CA GLU A 37 -20.21 18.52 -7.02
C GLU A 37 -19.48 17.18 -6.95
N GLU A 38 -18.98 16.85 -5.75
CA GLU A 38 -18.34 15.56 -5.49
C GLU A 38 -19.43 14.52 -5.22
N VAL A 39 -19.71 13.66 -6.20
CA VAL A 39 -20.74 12.62 -6.10
C VAL A 39 -20.24 11.44 -5.25
N THR A 40 -18.96 11.11 -5.37
CA THR A 40 -18.36 10.01 -4.60
C THR A 40 -16.95 10.39 -4.15
N PRO A 41 -16.66 10.28 -2.84
CA PRO A 41 -15.38 10.69 -2.31
C PRO A 41 -14.26 9.75 -2.75
N GLY A 42 -13.29 10.31 -3.46
CA GLY A 42 -12.06 9.63 -3.81
C GLY A 42 -11.17 9.40 -2.58
N LYS A 43 -10.64 8.20 -2.42
CA LYS A 43 -9.64 7.88 -1.40
C LYS A 43 -8.42 7.25 -2.07
N ASN A 44 -7.24 7.81 -1.81
CA ASN A 44 -5.98 7.20 -2.27
C ASN A 44 -5.87 5.76 -1.75
N GLY A 45 -5.52 4.86 -2.65
CA GLY A 45 -5.08 3.52 -2.27
C GLY A 45 -3.66 3.55 -1.71
N LYS A 46 -3.22 2.40 -1.19
CA LYS A 46 -1.88 2.25 -0.63
C LYS A 46 -1.35 0.85 -0.88
N VAL A 47 -0.09 0.76 -1.25
CA VAL A 47 0.65 -0.50 -1.33
C VAL A 47 1.66 -0.54 -0.20
N THR A 48 1.57 -1.58 0.62
CA THR A 48 2.52 -1.84 1.71
C THR A 48 3.35 -3.06 1.37
N ILE A 49 4.65 -2.85 1.14
CA ILE A 49 5.62 -3.90 0.86
C ILE A 49 6.39 -4.18 2.16
N THR A 50 6.32 -5.40 2.65
CA THR A 50 7.06 -5.83 3.84
C THR A 50 8.06 -6.91 3.45
N THR A 51 9.34 -6.63 3.69
CA THR A 51 10.43 -7.57 3.46
C THR A 51 10.98 -8.03 4.81
N THR A 52 10.92 -9.34 5.06
CA THR A 52 11.33 -9.96 6.32
C THR A 52 12.26 -11.14 6.04
N TYR A 53 13.19 -11.41 6.97
CA TYR A 53 13.99 -12.63 6.92
C TYR A 53 13.28 -13.74 7.71
N ASP A 54 12.92 -14.81 7.02
CA ASP A 54 12.34 -16.02 7.59
C ASP A 54 13.47 -16.94 8.09
N LYS A 55 13.48 -17.19 9.41
CA LYS A 55 14.51 -18.02 10.07
C LYS A 55 14.31 -19.51 9.83
N ASP A 56 13.07 -19.95 9.65
CA ASP A 56 12.71 -21.36 9.47
C ASP A 56 13.08 -21.81 8.05
N GLN A 57 12.83 -20.94 7.07
CA GLN A 57 13.18 -21.17 5.67
C GLN A 57 14.57 -20.67 5.28
N LYS A 58 15.27 -19.95 6.19
CA LYS A 58 16.57 -19.28 5.97
C LYS A 58 16.60 -18.39 4.71
N LYS A 59 15.47 -17.74 4.40
CA LYS A 59 15.26 -16.98 3.16
C LYS A 59 14.66 -15.61 3.45
N VAL A 60 14.85 -14.68 2.52
CA VAL A 60 14.15 -13.39 2.52
C VAL A 60 12.77 -13.61 1.91
N VAL A 61 11.73 -13.19 2.62
CA VAL A 61 10.33 -13.24 2.19
C VAL A 61 9.83 -11.81 2.01
N THR A 62 9.16 -11.56 0.89
CA THR A 62 8.51 -10.28 0.59
C THR A 62 7.01 -10.51 0.47
N SER A 63 6.22 -9.75 1.22
CA SER A 63 4.76 -9.72 1.12
C SER A 63 4.29 -8.34 0.70
N GLU A 64 3.32 -8.31 -0.20
CA GLU A 64 2.67 -7.10 -0.68
C GLU A 64 1.21 -7.10 -0.24
N THR A 65 0.77 -6.00 0.37
CA THR A 65 -0.62 -5.78 0.72
C THR A 65 -1.10 -4.52 0.02
N GLU A 66 -2.15 -4.66 -0.78
CA GLU A 66 -2.80 -3.55 -1.47
C GLU A 66 -4.09 -3.14 -0.75
N GLU A 67 -4.16 -1.89 -0.31
CA GLU A 67 -5.40 -1.20 0.01
C GLU A 67 -5.89 -0.52 -1.27
N LYS A 68 -7.04 -0.96 -1.79
CA LYS A 68 -7.68 -0.31 -2.93
C LYS A 68 -8.16 1.08 -2.53
N GLY A 69 -7.90 2.05 -3.39
CA GLY A 69 -8.55 3.35 -3.29
C GLY A 69 -10.05 3.23 -3.52
N GLN A 70 -10.82 4.14 -2.95
CA GLN A 70 -12.24 4.30 -3.29
C GLN A 70 -12.36 5.38 -4.35
N ASN A 71 -13.31 5.18 -5.26
CA ASN A 71 -13.85 6.22 -6.11
C ASN A 71 -15.35 6.25 -5.95
#